data_AF-A0A328VEL2-F1
#
_entry.id   AF-A0A328VEL2-F1
#
_cell.length_a   1.000
_cell.length_b   1.000
_cell.length_c   1.000
_cell.angle_alpha   90.00
_cell.angle_beta   90.00
_cell.angle_gamma   90.00
#
_symmetry.space_group_name_H-M   'P 1'
#
loop_
_entity.id
_entity.type
_entity.pdbx_description
1 polymer ?
#
loop_
_entity_poly.entity_id
_entity_poly.type
_entity_poly.pdbx_seq_one_letter_code
_entity_poly.pdbx_strand_id
1 'polypeptide(L)'
;MEAVILRALAKQPAERFPSVEAFAAALKQAAARLQSLDLSQAISASDAVAYRHHGALYEQQGDVEQAPADFNEALRLDSAYAVAYVSRADLGVKQGSFERALADYTEAIRLDSSLAVAYTNRGLAQLLPGQV
;
A
#
# COMPACT_ATOMS: atom_id res chain seq x y z
N MET A 1 -19.26 -5.45 -4.21
CA MET A 1 -19.79 -4.10 -3.94
C MET A 1 -21.01 -3.80 -4.82
N GLU A 2 -20.95 -4.13 -6.12
CA GLU A 2 -22.02 -3.90 -7.11
C GLU A 2 -23.34 -4.68 -6.85
N ALA A 3 -23.24 -5.94 -6.39
CA ALA A 3 -24.42 -6.78 -6.15
C ALA A 3 -25.30 -6.35 -4.95
N VAL A 4 -24.77 -5.55 -4.02
CA VAL A 4 -25.52 -5.04 -2.85
C VAL A 4 -26.27 -3.75 -3.22
N ILE A 5 -25.67 -2.91 -4.07
CA ILE A 5 -26.23 -1.64 -4.54
C ILE A 5 -27.33 -1.88 -5.59
N LEU A 6 -27.13 -2.81 -6.53
CA LEU A 6 -28.15 -3.19 -7.51
C LEU A 6 -29.41 -3.80 -6.88
N ARG A 7 -29.27 -4.51 -5.76
CA ARG A 7 -30.38 -5.05 -4.98
C ARG A 7 -31.15 -3.98 -4.20
N ALA A 8 -30.54 -2.83 -3.95
CA ALA A 8 -31.16 -1.70 -3.24
C ALA A 8 -32.09 -0.86 -4.12
N LEU A 9 -31.95 -0.96 -5.46
CA LEU A 9 -32.69 -0.20 -6.47
C LEU A 9 -33.88 -0.97 -7.09
N ALA A 10 -34.18 -2.18 -6.61
CA ALA A 10 -35.26 -3.02 -7.15
C ALA A 10 -36.65 -2.63 -6.60
N LYS A 11 -37.67 -2.69 -7.47
CA LYS A 11 -39.00 -2.06 -7.34
C LYS A 11 -39.91 -2.50 -6.17
N GLN A 12 -39.59 -3.55 -5.39
CA GLN A 12 -40.52 -4.09 -4.37
C GLN A 12 -39.84 -4.35 -3.01
N PRO A 13 -40.10 -3.52 -1.98
CA PRO A 13 -39.50 -3.66 -0.66
C PRO A 13 -40.15 -4.73 0.25
N ALA A 14 -41.37 -5.19 -0.05
CA ALA A 14 -42.09 -6.18 0.77
C ALA A 14 -41.55 -7.63 0.64
N GLU A 15 -40.86 -7.96 -0.45
CA GLU A 15 -40.16 -9.25 -0.62
C GLU A 15 -38.75 -9.25 0.02
N ARG A 16 -38.31 -8.10 0.55
CA ARG A 16 -36.92 -7.81 0.93
C ARG A 16 -36.58 -8.30 2.33
N PHE A 17 -37.56 -8.31 3.24
CA PHE A 17 -37.41 -8.71 4.63
C PHE A 17 -38.73 -9.30 5.14
N PRO A 18 -38.70 -10.43 5.87
CA PRO A 18 -39.92 -11.10 6.34
C PRO A 18 -40.70 -10.30 7.40
N SER A 19 -40.09 -9.27 8.00
CA SER A 19 -40.76 -8.31 8.88
C SER A 19 -40.01 -6.98 8.97
N VAL A 20 -40.65 -5.98 9.57
CA VAL A 20 -40.03 -4.69 9.92
C VAL A 20 -38.85 -4.89 10.87
N GLU A 21 -38.91 -5.85 11.80
CA GLU A 21 -37.77 -6.15 12.68
C GLU A 21 -36.59 -6.75 11.91
N ALA A 22 -36.86 -7.64 10.94
CA ALA A 22 -35.81 -8.20 10.09
C ALA A 22 -35.10 -7.13 9.26
N PHE A 23 -35.84 -6.13 8.78
CA PHE A 23 -35.25 -4.97 8.11
C PHE A 23 -34.40 -4.12 9.06
N ALA A 24 -34.93 -3.81 10.26
CA ALA A 24 -34.21 -3.04 11.26
C ALA A 24 -32.91 -3.74 11.73
N ALA A 25 -32.95 -5.06 11.89
CA ALA A 25 -31.79 -5.87 12.21
C ALA A 25 -30.74 -5.84 11.10
N ALA A 26 -31.17 -5.94 9.83
CA ALA A 26 -30.27 -5.84 8.68
C ALA A 26 -29.60 -4.45 8.57
N LEU A 27 -30.35 -3.37 8.83
CA LEU A 27 -29.80 -2.02 8.89
C LEU A 27 -28.78 -1.86 10.03
N LYS A 28 -29.08 -2.39 11.21
CA LYS A 28 -28.17 -2.35 12.36
C LYS A 28 -26.89 -3.14 12.10
N GLN A 29 -26.99 -4.31 11.46
CA GLN A 29 -25.83 -5.10 11.05
C GLN A 29 -25.02 -4.42 9.95
N ALA A 30 -25.66 -3.80 8.97
CA ALA A 30 -24.98 -3.03 7.93
C ALA A 30 -24.24 -1.82 8.52
N ALA A 31 -24.88 -1.09 9.45
CA ALA A 31 -24.25 0.02 10.16
C ALA A 31 -23.07 -0.44 11.02
N ALA A 32 -23.22 -1.55 11.76
CA ALA A 32 -22.13 -2.13 12.54
C ALA A 32 -20.97 -2.59 11.64
N ARG A 33 -21.27 -3.14 10.47
CA ARG A 33 -20.27 -3.59 9.49
C ARG A 33 -19.53 -2.43 8.83
N LEU A 34 -20.21 -1.30 8.61
CA LEU A 34 -19.58 -0.06 8.14
C LEU A 34 -18.72 0.58 9.23
N GLN A 35 -19.14 0.52 10.49
CA GLN A 35 -18.34 0.98 11.63
C GLN A 35 -17.14 0.09 11.94
N SER A 36 -17.28 -1.23 11.74
CA SER A 36 -16.20 -2.20 11.90
C SER A 36 -15.32 -2.32 10.66
N LEU A 37 -15.68 -1.64 9.56
CA LEU A 37 -14.78 -1.50 8.42
C LEU A 37 -13.70 -0.52 8.86
N ASP A 38 -12.47 -0.99 9.03
CA ASP A 38 -11.32 -0.13 9.27
C ASP A 38 -10.95 0.62 7.98
N LEU A 39 -11.79 1.60 7.64
CA LEU A 39 -11.59 2.49 6.49
C LEU A 39 -10.34 3.34 6.70
N SER A 40 -9.94 3.62 7.95
CA SER A 40 -8.70 4.32 8.26
C SER A 40 -7.49 3.57 7.73
N GLN A 41 -7.41 2.26 7.93
CA GLN A 41 -6.31 1.45 7.41
C GLN A 41 -6.33 1.37 5.88
N ALA A 42 -7.51 1.23 5.27
CA ALA A 42 -7.63 1.19 3.81
C ALA A 42 -7.26 2.54 3.16
N ILE A 43 -7.66 3.66 3.77
CA ILE A 43 -7.28 5.01 3.35
C ILE A 43 -5.78 5.23 3.54
N SER A 44 -5.23 4.87 4.70
CA SER A 44 -3.79 4.97 4.98
C SER A 44 -2.95 4.17 3.98
N ALA A 45 -3.38 2.94 3.65
CA ALA A 45 -2.72 2.12 2.63
C ALA A 45 -2.83 2.74 1.23
N SER A 46 -3.98 3.33 0.88
CA SER A 46 -4.14 4.06 -0.38
C SER A 46 -3.22 5.29 -0.46
N ASP A 47 -3.10 6.04 0.63
CA ASP A 47 -2.21 7.19 0.72
C ASP A 47 -0.75 6.75 0.64
N ALA A 48 -0.38 5.64 1.29
CA ALA A 48 0.97 5.06 1.20
C ALA A 48 1.35 4.72 -0.25
N VAL A 49 0.41 4.13 -1.00
CA VAL A 49 0.59 3.87 -2.44
C VAL A 49 0.82 5.18 -3.19
N ALA A 50 0.01 6.22 -2.94
CA ALA A 50 0.12 7.51 -3.60
C ALA A 50 1.49 8.17 -3.38
N TYR A 51 1.96 8.23 -2.13
CA TYR A 51 3.30 8.75 -1.81
C TYR A 51 4.40 7.97 -2.51
N ARG A 52 4.35 6.63 -2.50
CA ARG A 52 5.34 5.82 -3.23
C ARG A 52 5.35 6.12 -4.73
N HIS A 53 4.19 6.27 -5.36
CA HIS A 53 4.12 6.63 -6.78
C HIS A 53 4.72 8.02 -7.05
N HIS A 54 4.46 8.99 -6.18
CA HIS A 54 4.99 10.34 -6.33
C HIS A 54 6.50 10.40 -6.16
N GLY A 55 7.05 9.71 -5.15
CA GLY A 55 8.50 9.53 -5.00
C GLY A 55 9.16 8.93 -6.24
N ALA A 56 8.52 7.92 -6.85
CA ALA A 56 9.01 7.32 -8.08
C ALA A 56 8.96 8.27 -9.30
N LEU A 57 7.98 9.17 -9.35
CA LEU A 57 7.92 10.21 -10.39
C LEU A 57 9.05 11.24 -10.22
N TYR A 58 9.34 11.66 -8.99
CA TYR A 58 10.48 12.53 -8.70
C TYR A 58 11.80 11.91 -9.16
N GLU A 59 12.01 10.61 -8.91
CA GLU A 59 13.18 9.91 -9.44
C GLU A 59 13.26 9.91 -10.96
N GLN A 60 12.14 9.72 -11.66
CA GLN A 60 12.10 9.72 -13.12
C GLN A 60 12.38 11.11 -13.70
N GLN A 61 12.00 12.16 -12.97
CA GLN A 61 12.23 13.56 -13.35
C GLN A 61 13.64 14.05 -13.00
N GLY A 62 14.42 13.27 -12.24
CA GLY A 62 15.76 13.64 -11.79
C GLY A 62 15.78 14.42 -10.47
N ASP A 63 14.62 14.70 -9.88
CA ASP A 63 14.44 15.39 -8.60
C ASP A 63 14.64 14.42 -7.42
N VAL A 64 15.80 13.79 -7.38
CA VAL A 64 16.16 12.74 -6.40
C VAL A 64 16.20 13.22 -4.94
N GLU A 65 16.16 14.53 -4.70
CA GLU A 65 16.13 15.14 -3.36
C GLU A 65 14.73 15.10 -2.71
N GLN A 66 13.65 15.04 -3.51
CA GLN A 66 12.28 15.03 -2.98
C GLN A 66 11.73 13.62 -2.77
N ALA A 67 12.20 12.65 -3.57
CA ALA A 67 11.79 11.25 -3.48
C ALA A 67 11.94 10.58 -2.08
N PRO A 68 13.00 10.85 -1.28
CA PRO A 68 13.15 10.20 0.03
C PRO A 68 12.00 10.52 1.01
N ALA A 69 11.49 11.75 0.98
CA ALA A 69 10.43 12.18 1.88
C ALA A 69 9.14 11.39 1.64
N ASP A 70 8.80 11.22 0.36
CA ASP A 70 7.60 10.49 -0.05
C ASP A 70 7.71 8.98 0.25
N PHE A 71 8.86 8.36 0.04
CA PHE A 71 9.02 6.96 0.44
C PHE A 71 8.96 6.76 1.96
N ASN A 72 9.49 7.71 2.74
CA ASN A 72 9.38 7.66 4.19
C ASN A 72 7.94 7.84 4.66
N GLU A 73 7.18 8.72 4.02
CA GLU A 73 5.76 8.92 4.36
C GLU A 73 4.92 7.70 3.98
N ALA A 74 5.19 7.08 2.82
CA ALA A 74 4.59 5.81 2.44
C ALA A 74 4.80 4.72 3.51
N LEU A 75 6.04 4.60 4.01
CA LEU A 75 6.40 3.63 5.04
C LEU A 75 5.89 4.00 6.45
N ARG A 76 5.62 5.28 6.71
CA ARG A 76 4.97 5.75 7.94
C ARG A 76 3.50 5.36 7.97
N LEU A 77 2.84 5.44 6.81
CA LEU A 77 1.41 5.12 6.63
C LEU A 77 1.16 3.62 6.51
N ASP A 78 2.10 2.89 5.90
CA ASP A 78 2.10 1.42 5.84
C ASP A 78 3.52 0.87 5.97
N SER A 79 3.89 0.50 7.18
CA SER A 79 5.21 -0.08 7.47
C SER A 79 5.40 -1.49 6.90
N ALA A 80 4.34 -2.14 6.43
CA ALA A 80 4.38 -3.46 5.79
C ALA A 80 4.43 -3.37 4.25
N TYR A 81 4.52 -2.16 3.69
CA TYR A 81 4.52 -1.96 2.25
C TYR A 81 5.87 -2.32 1.61
N ALA A 82 6.08 -3.60 1.33
CA ALA A 82 7.33 -4.14 0.78
C ALA A 82 7.84 -3.40 -0.46
N VAL A 83 6.95 -2.98 -1.36
CA VAL A 83 7.31 -2.26 -2.59
C VAL A 83 7.88 -0.87 -2.30
N ALA A 84 7.44 -0.18 -1.23
CA ALA A 84 8.01 1.10 -0.85
C ALA A 84 9.44 0.98 -0.32
N TYR A 85 9.78 -0.11 0.37
CA TYR A 85 11.16 -0.41 0.72
C TYR A 85 12.04 -0.64 -0.52
N VAL A 86 11.54 -1.37 -1.53
CA VAL A 86 12.27 -1.52 -2.81
C VAL A 86 12.52 -0.17 -3.46
N SER A 87 11.50 0.69 -3.56
CA SER A 87 11.67 2.03 -4.17
C SER A 87 12.67 2.89 -3.40
N ARG A 88 12.63 2.89 -2.06
CA ARG A 88 13.61 3.62 -1.24
C ARG A 88 15.03 3.06 -1.38
N ALA A 89 15.16 1.74 -1.51
CA ALA A 89 16.45 1.09 -1.75
C ALA A 89 17.03 1.44 -3.13
N ASP A 90 16.21 1.44 -4.18
CA ASP A 90 16.61 1.84 -5.53
C ASP A 90 17.16 3.29 -5.53
N LEU A 91 16.50 4.20 -4.81
CA LEU A 91 17.00 5.56 -4.58
C LEU A 91 18.34 5.58 -3.86
N GLY A 92 18.45 4.79 -2.78
CA GLY A 92 19.69 4.67 -2.00
C GLY A 92 20.86 4.20 -2.86
N VAL A 93 20.63 3.25 -3.78
CA VAL A 93 21.64 2.81 -4.76
C VAL A 93 22.05 3.97 -5.67
N LYS A 94 21.10 4.73 -6.21
CA LYS A 94 21.38 5.91 -7.07
C LYS A 94 22.18 6.99 -6.33
N GLN A 95 21.95 7.15 -5.03
CA GLN A 95 22.65 8.10 -4.16
C GLN A 95 23.97 7.54 -3.58
N GLY A 96 24.37 6.32 -3.92
CA GLY A 96 25.56 5.66 -3.37
C GLY A 96 25.45 5.22 -1.90
N SER A 97 24.25 5.29 -1.31
CA SER A 97 23.93 4.84 0.05
C SER A 97 23.68 3.33 0.10
N PHE A 98 24.65 2.52 -0.35
CA PHE A 98 24.48 1.08 -0.56
C PHE A 98 24.09 0.30 0.70
N GLU A 99 24.65 0.62 1.86
CA GLU A 99 24.33 -0.07 3.12
C GLU A 99 22.85 0.08 3.48
N ARG A 100 22.30 1.30 3.34
CA ARG A 100 20.87 1.55 3.59
C ARG A 100 20.00 0.84 2.57
N ALA A 101 20.40 0.86 1.29
CA ALA A 101 19.67 0.16 0.25
C ALA A 101 19.61 -1.36 0.50
N LEU A 102 20.72 -1.97 0.92
CA LEU A 102 20.76 -3.40 1.27
C LEU A 102 19.86 -3.75 2.45
N ALA A 103 19.77 -2.86 3.45
CA ALA A 103 18.86 -3.03 4.57
C ALA A 103 17.40 -2.97 4.10
N ASP A 104 17.05 -1.98 3.28
CA ASP A 104 15.70 -1.82 2.74
C ASP A 104 15.28 -2.99 1.84
N TYR A 105 16.14 -3.48 0.94
CA TYR A 105 15.82 -4.69 0.17
C TYR A 105 15.62 -5.91 1.06
N THR A 106 16.40 -6.02 2.15
CA THR A 106 16.27 -7.13 3.09
C THR A 106 14.93 -7.06 3.83
N GLU A 107 14.48 -5.87 4.20
CA GLU A 107 13.17 -5.67 4.82
C GLU A 107 12.03 -5.95 3.83
N ALA A 108 12.16 -5.51 2.57
CA ALA A 108 11.20 -5.84 1.51
C ALA A 108 11.04 -7.37 1.34
N ILE A 109 12.15 -8.11 1.34
CA ILE A 109 12.17 -9.57 1.25
C ILE A 109 11.55 -10.22 2.51
N ARG A 110 11.77 -9.64 3.69
CA ARG A 110 11.19 -10.13 4.95
C ARG A 110 9.67 -9.99 4.95
N LEU A 111 9.16 -8.90 4.39
CA LEU A 111 7.73 -8.59 4.29
C LEU A 111 7.04 -9.37 3.18
N ASP A 112 7.67 -9.47 2.01
CA ASP A 112 7.21 -10.26 0.87
C ASP A 112 8.36 -11.07 0.27
N SER A 113 8.43 -12.34 0.67
CA SER A 113 9.46 -13.27 0.19
C SER A 113 9.28 -13.69 -1.28
N SER A 114 8.14 -13.36 -1.90
CA SER A 114 7.86 -13.62 -3.32
C SER A 114 8.29 -12.47 -4.24
N LEU A 115 8.72 -11.34 -3.68
CA LEU A 115 9.10 -10.15 -4.41
C LEU A 115 10.47 -10.31 -5.09
N ALA A 116 10.48 -10.97 -6.25
CA ALA A 116 11.69 -11.31 -7.01
C ALA A 116 12.59 -10.10 -7.30
N VAL A 117 12.00 -8.92 -7.55
CA VAL A 117 12.75 -7.69 -7.82
C VAL A 117 13.65 -7.30 -6.64
N ALA A 118 13.22 -7.52 -5.39
CA ALA A 118 14.01 -7.19 -4.21
C ALA A 118 15.27 -8.07 -4.12
N TYR A 119 15.19 -9.36 -4.47
CA TYR A 119 16.36 -10.25 -4.51
C TYR A 119 17.34 -9.83 -5.61
N THR A 120 16.83 -9.57 -6.82
CA THR A 120 17.64 -9.14 -7.96
C THR A 120 18.37 -7.85 -7.64
N ASN A 121 17.66 -6.82 -7.16
CA ASN A 121 18.25 -5.51 -6.90
C ASN A 121 19.21 -5.56 -5.70
N ARG A 122 18.93 -6.38 -4.67
CA ARG A 122 19.87 -6.60 -3.56
C ARG A 122 21.18 -7.24 -4.05
N GLY A 123 21.09 -8.26 -4.91
CA GLY A 123 22.26 -8.91 -5.48
C GLY A 123 23.12 -7.94 -6.32
N LEU A 124 22.47 -7.11 -7.14
CA LEU A 124 23.14 -6.06 -7.90
C LEU A 124 23.80 -5.03 -6.97
N ALA A 125 23.09 -4.59 -5.93
CA ALA A 125 23.59 -3.61 -4.97
C ALA A 125 24.80 -4.11 -4.17
N GLN A 126 24.97 -5.43 -3.97
CA GLN A 126 26.15 -6.01 -3.31
C GLN A 126 27.42 -5.97 -4.17
N LEU A 127 27.28 -5.81 -5.50
CA LEU A 127 28.41 -5.76 -6.44
C LEU A 127 28.94 -4.35 -6.67
N LEU A 128 28.22 -3.33 -6.23
CA LEU A 128 28.56 -1.91 -6.37
C LEU A 128 29.56 -1.33 -5.34
N PRO A 129 29.70 -1.82 -4.09
CA PRO A 129 30.56 -1.21 -3.06
C PRO A 129 32.08 -1.27 -3.31
N GLY A 130 32.54 -1.56 -4.53
CA GLY A 130 33.97 -1.73 -4.88
C GLY A 130 34.45 -0.98 -6.11
N GLN A 131 33.68 0.00 -6.64
CA GLN A 131 34.02 0.75 -7.85
C GLN A 131 34.40 2.23 -7.61
N VAL A 132 34.89 2.57 -6.42
CA VAL A 132 35.36 3.93 -6.09
C VAL A 132 36.88 3.98 -6.02
#